data_AF-A0A225WFT2-F1
#
_entry.id   AF-A0A225WFT2-F1
#
_cell.length_a   1.000
_cell.length_b   1.000
_cell.length_c   1.000
_cell.angle_alpha   90.00
_cell.angle_beta   90.00
_cell.angle_gamma   90.00
#
_symmetry.space_group_name_H-M   'P 1'
#
loop_
_entity.id
_entity.type
_entity.pdbx_description
1 polymer ?
#
loop_
_entity_poly.entity_id
_entity_poly.type
_entity_poly.pdbx_seq_one_letter_code
_entity_poly.pdbx_strand_id
1 'polypeptide(L)'
;MSSYSKTVGGKLQLKGGLSLKPKKLKKKKSKDKKRERDVPERDAPESTPFELVKARGSGRLLSSGTTLMGQMGSKFLQELHVGDAIVIQHPTSLAEETRIVRMVLSDVSASVSSAFSSDLVSTTPFYFIKAPPQDELQEEEEQEKQQKKRKMDEMTAFGTYAGGTEKGGQYTYRVKKSGAYGGYAIVKEDANVERSREELLDMRAKKKGDRHCM
;
A
#
# COMPACT_ATOMS: atom_id res chain seq x y z
N MET A 1 4.24 -54.83 2.66
CA MET A 1 4.10 -54.29 1.28
C MET A 1 5.27 -53.35 1.02
N SER A 2 6.26 -53.82 0.26
CA SER A 2 7.45 -53.06 -0.16
C SER A 2 7.32 -52.73 -1.64
N SER A 3 7.37 -51.44 -1.97
CA SER A 3 7.42 -50.78 -3.30
C SER A 3 6.67 -49.46 -3.12
N TYR A 4 7.27 -48.27 -3.11
CA TYR A 4 7.97 -47.62 -4.20
C TYR A 4 8.89 -46.52 -3.65
N SER A 5 10.20 -46.77 -3.62
CA SER A 5 11.23 -45.74 -3.49
C SER A 5 12.24 -45.90 -4.63
N LYS A 6 11.90 -45.35 -5.79
CA LYS A 6 12.83 -45.20 -6.91
C LYS A 6 12.70 -43.79 -7.48
N THR A 7 13.39 -42.83 -6.86
CA THR A 7 13.68 -41.54 -7.48
C THR A 7 14.74 -41.77 -8.56
N VAL A 8 14.33 -41.71 -9.82
CA VAL A 8 15.20 -41.92 -10.98
C VAL A 8 16.04 -40.65 -11.18
N GLY A 9 17.30 -40.68 -10.77
CA GLY A 9 18.28 -39.59 -10.94
C GLY A 9 18.80 -39.46 -12.37
N GLY A 10 17.90 -39.33 -13.35
CA GLY A 10 18.23 -39.12 -14.76
C GLY A 10 17.88 -37.70 -15.21
N LYS A 11 18.78 -37.03 -15.93
CA LYS A 11 18.48 -35.73 -16.57
C LYS A 11 17.35 -35.90 -17.58
N LEU A 12 16.18 -35.33 -17.28
CA LEU A 12 15.07 -35.22 -18.21
C LEU A 12 15.52 -34.43 -19.46
N GLN A 13 15.60 -35.13 -20.59
CA GLN A 13 15.77 -34.54 -21.91
C GLN A 13 14.45 -34.72 -22.68
N LEU A 14 13.94 -33.65 -23.28
CA LEU A 14 12.78 -33.73 -24.18
C LEU A 14 13.21 -34.42 -25.48
N LYS A 15 12.34 -35.27 -26.06
CA LYS A 15 12.57 -35.87 -27.38
C LYS A 15 12.80 -34.74 -28.39
N GLY A 16 14.02 -34.67 -28.95
CA GLY A 16 14.49 -33.55 -29.78
C GLY A 16 15.79 -32.89 -29.30
N GLY A 17 16.39 -33.32 -28.18
CA GLY A 17 17.75 -32.92 -27.78
C GLY A 17 17.88 -31.52 -27.16
N LEU A 18 16.77 -30.84 -26.89
CA LEU A 18 16.79 -29.52 -26.25
C LEU A 18 16.91 -29.65 -24.72
N SER A 19 18.08 -29.33 -24.19
CA SER A 19 18.32 -29.27 -22.74
C SER A 19 17.73 -28.00 -22.13
N LEU A 20 16.97 -28.13 -21.03
CA LEU A 20 16.49 -27.01 -20.23
C LEU A 20 17.65 -26.41 -19.41
N LYS A 21 18.46 -25.54 -20.01
CA LYS A 21 19.40 -24.68 -19.29
C LYS A 21 18.89 -23.24 -19.28
N PRO A 22 18.75 -22.58 -18.11
CA PRO A 22 18.47 -21.15 -18.07
C PRO A 22 19.68 -20.37 -18.60
N LYS A 23 19.46 -19.55 -19.64
CA LYS A 23 20.46 -18.63 -20.20
C LYS A 23 20.81 -17.56 -19.15
N LYS A 24 22.07 -17.51 -18.69
CA LYS A 24 22.60 -16.41 -17.88
C LYS A 24 22.74 -15.15 -18.74
N LEU A 25 21.95 -14.11 -18.44
CA LEU A 25 22.11 -12.76 -19.00
C LEU A 25 23.35 -12.09 -18.39
N LYS A 26 24.27 -11.60 -19.24
CA LYS A 26 25.44 -10.80 -18.84
C LYS A 26 24.98 -9.40 -18.42
N LYS A 27 25.11 -9.05 -17.14
CA LYS A 27 24.97 -7.67 -16.63
C LYS A 27 26.15 -6.81 -17.10
N LYS A 28 25.90 -5.73 -17.84
CA LYS A 28 26.86 -4.63 -18.08
C LYS A 28 27.07 -3.88 -16.76
N LYS A 29 28.31 -3.79 -16.29
CA LYS A 29 28.73 -2.90 -15.18
C LYS A 29 28.74 -1.45 -15.70
N SER A 30 27.79 -0.63 -15.26
CA SER A 30 27.92 0.83 -15.33
C SER A 30 28.82 1.30 -14.19
N LYS A 31 29.76 2.17 -14.51
CA LYS A 31 30.80 2.69 -13.63
C LYS A 31 30.20 3.84 -12.79
N ASP A 32 29.98 3.59 -11.51
CA ASP A 32 29.57 4.60 -10.52
C ASP A 32 30.65 5.69 -10.39
N LYS A 33 30.26 6.93 -10.67
CA LYS A 33 31.05 8.13 -10.36
C LYS A 33 30.51 8.67 -9.04
N LYS A 34 31.10 8.21 -7.93
CA LYS A 34 30.82 8.63 -6.56
C LYS A 34 31.11 10.13 -6.43
N ARG A 35 30.08 10.97 -6.52
CA ARG A 35 30.13 12.36 -6.05
C ARG A 35 29.89 12.30 -4.55
N GLU A 36 30.97 12.43 -3.77
CA GLU A 36 30.86 12.78 -2.36
C GLU A 36 30.11 14.10 -2.27
N ARG A 37 28.94 14.03 -1.67
CA ARG A 37 28.13 15.17 -1.31
C ARG A 37 28.39 15.35 0.17
N ASP A 38 29.20 16.34 0.53
CA ASP A 38 29.34 16.81 1.90
C ASP A 38 27.95 17.17 2.40
N VAL A 39 27.37 16.30 3.22
CA VAL A 39 26.16 16.59 3.97
C VAL A 39 26.66 17.28 5.24
N PRO A 40 26.33 18.57 5.46
CA PRO A 40 26.62 19.19 6.74
C PRO A 40 25.87 18.39 7.80
N GLU A 41 26.63 17.83 8.73
CA GLU A 41 26.19 17.23 9.98
C GLU A 41 25.39 18.30 10.72
N ARG A 42 24.07 18.29 10.51
CA ARG A 42 23.15 19.10 11.28
C ARG A 42 22.96 18.37 12.59
N ASP A 43 23.34 19.04 13.66
CA ASP A 43 23.12 18.65 15.05
C ASP A 43 21.76 17.97 15.20
N ALA A 44 21.79 16.67 15.47
CA ALA A 44 20.61 15.97 15.94
C ALA A 44 20.16 16.66 17.23
N PRO A 45 18.89 17.10 17.34
CA PRO A 45 18.41 17.64 18.59
C PRO A 45 18.56 16.55 19.65
N GLU A 46 19.26 16.88 20.74
CA GLU A 46 19.45 15.99 21.89
C GLU A 46 18.11 15.37 22.27
N SER A 47 18.00 14.06 22.07
CA SER A 47 16.79 13.32 22.38
C SER A 47 16.61 13.32 23.89
N THR A 48 15.79 14.24 24.41
CA THR A 48 15.33 14.16 25.79
C THR A 48 14.73 12.77 26.01
N PRO A 49 15.09 12.04 27.07
CA PRO A 49 14.58 10.70 27.32
C PRO A 49 13.05 10.77 27.43
N PHE A 50 12.35 10.14 26.49
CA PHE A 50 10.90 10.08 26.48
C PHE A 50 10.43 9.22 27.67
N GLU A 51 9.84 9.86 28.67
CA GLU A 51 9.27 9.17 29.83
C GLU A 51 7.90 8.58 29.47
N LEU A 52 7.77 7.25 29.54
CA LEU A 52 6.49 6.57 29.30
C LEU A 52 5.55 6.81 30.50
N VAL A 53 4.81 7.92 30.46
CA VAL A 53 3.81 8.25 31.47
C VAL A 53 2.48 7.58 31.14
N LYS A 54 1.99 6.73 32.07
CA LYS A 54 0.62 6.18 32.01
C LYS A 54 -0.37 7.29 32.40
N ALA A 55 -1.14 7.79 31.44
CA ALA A 55 -2.22 8.74 31.68
C ALA A 55 -3.57 8.02 31.80
N ARG A 56 -4.46 8.54 32.65
CA ARG A 56 -5.83 8.01 32.79
C ARG A 56 -6.73 8.59 31.71
N GLY A 57 -7.43 7.73 30.99
CA GLY A 57 -8.41 8.15 29.98
C GLY A 57 -9.71 8.68 30.57
N SER A 58 -10.39 9.54 29.83
CA SER A 58 -11.71 10.03 30.21
C SER A 58 -12.79 8.98 29.93
N GLY A 59 -13.73 8.86 30.87
CA GLY A 59 -14.84 7.93 30.76
C GLY A 59 -14.44 6.47 31.00
N ARG A 60 -15.19 5.57 30.39
CA ARG A 60 -15.04 4.11 30.48
C ARG A 60 -15.21 3.52 29.10
N LEU A 61 -14.72 2.32 28.90
CA LEU A 61 -14.85 1.63 27.62
C LEU A 61 -15.37 0.20 27.78
N LEU A 62 -15.91 -0.27 26.67
CA LEU A 62 -16.25 -1.66 26.37
C LEU A 62 -15.39 -2.10 25.19
N SER A 63 -15.11 -3.38 25.08
CA SER A 63 -14.39 -3.93 23.94
C SER A 63 -15.15 -5.09 23.34
N SER A 64 -15.17 -5.15 22.02
CA SER A 64 -15.60 -6.33 21.28
C SER A 64 -14.64 -6.59 20.13
N GLY A 65 -13.88 -7.68 20.24
CA GLY A 65 -12.80 -8.00 19.33
C GLY A 65 -11.77 -6.86 19.29
N THR A 66 -11.54 -6.31 18.09
CA THR A 66 -10.60 -5.21 17.85
C THR A 66 -11.22 -3.82 17.99
N THR A 67 -12.49 -3.73 18.36
CA THR A 67 -13.21 -2.46 18.46
C THR A 67 -13.36 -2.05 19.92
N LEU A 68 -13.02 -0.80 20.21
CA LEU A 68 -13.24 -0.15 21.48
C LEU A 68 -14.43 0.78 21.37
N MET A 69 -15.36 0.63 22.31
CA MET A 69 -16.54 1.46 22.41
C MET A 69 -16.50 2.22 23.73
N GLY A 70 -16.21 3.52 23.63
CA GLY A 70 -16.31 4.44 24.74
C GLY A 70 -17.75 4.53 25.25
N GLN A 71 -17.88 4.92 26.51
CA GLN A 71 -19.15 5.26 27.13
C GLN A 71 -19.23 6.77 27.32
N MET A 72 -20.35 7.23 27.89
CA MET A 72 -20.59 8.65 28.12
C MET A 72 -19.43 9.31 28.88
N GLY A 73 -18.84 10.37 28.28
CA GLY A 73 -17.66 11.07 28.82
C GLY A 73 -16.30 10.64 28.26
N SER A 74 -16.26 9.67 27.34
CA SER A 74 -15.06 9.37 26.56
C SER A 74 -14.75 10.46 25.53
N LYS A 75 -13.46 10.75 25.33
CA LYS A 75 -12.95 11.78 24.40
C LYS A 75 -11.79 11.24 23.57
N PHE A 76 -12.02 10.14 22.86
CA PHE A 76 -10.95 9.46 22.14
C PHE A 76 -10.25 10.34 21.10
N LEU A 77 -10.93 11.29 20.42
CA LEU A 77 -10.27 12.15 19.44
C LEU A 77 -9.28 13.12 20.09
N GLN A 78 -9.57 13.55 21.31
CA GLN A 78 -8.71 14.48 22.04
C GLN A 78 -7.56 13.75 22.74
N GLU A 79 -7.82 12.57 23.30
CA GLU A 79 -6.88 11.88 24.18
C GLU A 79 -6.02 10.83 23.47
N LEU A 80 -6.50 10.21 22.41
CA LEU A 80 -5.84 9.08 21.74
C LEU A 80 -5.43 9.44 20.33
N HIS A 81 -4.26 8.98 19.92
CA HIS A 81 -3.75 9.07 18.56
C HIS A 81 -3.39 7.68 18.04
N VAL A 82 -3.23 7.57 16.73
CA VAL A 82 -2.76 6.33 16.11
C VAL A 82 -1.34 6.04 16.61
N GLY A 83 -1.10 4.80 17.02
CA GLY A 83 0.19 4.38 17.60
C GLY A 83 0.24 4.45 19.13
N ASP A 84 -0.70 5.14 19.79
CA ASP A 84 -0.77 5.15 21.25
C ASP A 84 -1.09 3.76 21.80
N ALA A 85 -0.61 3.45 23.01
CA ALA A 85 -0.93 2.20 23.68
C ALA A 85 -2.06 2.41 24.69
N ILE A 86 -3.15 1.66 24.56
CA ILE A 86 -4.22 1.58 25.56
C ILE A 86 -3.90 0.43 26.52
N VAL A 87 -3.99 0.73 27.81
CA VAL A 87 -3.78 -0.20 28.91
C VAL A 87 -5.09 -0.39 29.66
N ILE A 88 -5.51 -1.64 29.81
CA ILE A 88 -6.74 -1.99 30.52
C ILE A 88 -6.43 -3.09 31.51
N GLN A 89 -7.04 -3.00 32.68
CA GLN A 89 -7.09 -4.10 33.63
C GLN A 89 -8.40 -4.86 33.45
N HIS A 90 -8.31 -6.14 33.05
CA HIS A 90 -9.50 -6.94 32.82
C HIS A 90 -10.25 -7.20 34.15
N PRO A 91 -11.58 -7.05 34.21
CA PRO A 91 -12.31 -7.04 35.48
C PRO A 91 -12.35 -8.40 36.17
N THR A 92 -12.29 -9.50 35.42
CA THR A 92 -12.35 -10.86 35.96
C THR A 92 -10.97 -11.51 36.16
N SER A 93 -10.02 -11.27 35.26
CA SER A 93 -8.69 -11.88 35.32
C SER A 93 -7.67 -11.00 36.04
N LEU A 94 -8.01 -9.72 36.30
CA LEU A 94 -7.14 -8.71 36.91
C LEU A 94 -5.82 -8.48 36.16
N ALA A 95 -5.65 -9.09 34.99
CA ALA A 95 -4.48 -8.95 34.15
C ALA A 95 -4.48 -7.58 33.46
N GLU A 96 -3.32 -6.95 33.44
CA GLU A 96 -3.09 -5.75 32.62
C GLU A 96 -2.78 -6.16 31.19
N GLU A 97 -3.58 -5.67 30.26
CA GLU A 97 -3.37 -5.86 28.84
C GLU A 97 -3.11 -4.53 28.16
N THR A 98 -2.10 -4.53 27.29
CA THR A 98 -1.72 -3.38 26.48
C THR A 98 -1.98 -3.68 25.01
N ARG A 99 -2.63 -2.73 24.33
CA ARG A 99 -2.97 -2.82 22.91
C ARG A 99 -2.70 -1.50 22.21
N ILE A 100 -2.23 -1.55 20.98
CA ILE A 100 -1.89 -0.35 20.20
C ILE A 100 -3.14 0.14 19.48
N VAL A 101 -3.40 1.44 19.51
CA VAL A 101 -4.46 2.11 18.77
C VAL A 101 -4.10 2.15 17.30
N ARG A 102 -4.92 1.53 16.46
CA ARG A 102 -4.74 1.53 15.01
C ARG A 102 -5.46 2.70 14.35
N MET A 103 -6.63 3.05 14.85
CA MET A 103 -7.43 4.16 14.35
C MET A 103 -8.39 4.67 15.42
N VAL A 104 -8.66 5.96 15.37
CA VAL A 104 -9.69 6.63 16.17
C VAL A 104 -10.74 7.15 15.19
N LEU A 105 -11.99 6.70 15.35
CA LEU A 105 -13.08 7.01 14.44
C LEU A 105 -13.93 8.17 14.97
N SER A 106 -14.17 8.20 16.28
CA SER A 106 -14.91 9.25 16.97
C SER A 106 -14.49 9.28 18.43
N ASP A 107 -15.02 10.22 19.21
CA ASP A 107 -14.78 10.29 20.67
C ASP A 107 -15.21 9.02 21.43
N VAL A 108 -16.06 8.20 20.82
CA VAL A 108 -16.68 7.01 21.43
C VAL A 108 -16.24 5.73 20.71
N SER A 109 -15.53 5.81 19.58
CA SER A 109 -15.14 4.61 18.82
C SER A 109 -13.69 4.66 18.35
N ALA A 110 -12.97 3.60 18.69
CA ALA A 110 -11.59 3.40 18.27
C ALA A 110 -11.36 1.92 17.93
N SER A 111 -10.29 1.62 17.21
CA SER A 111 -9.89 0.24 16.93
C SER A 111 -8.44 0.01 17.32
N VAL A 112 -8.20 -1.17 17.86
CA VAL A 112 -6.89 -1.63 18.34
C VAL A 112 -6.28 -2.66 17.40
N SER A 113 -4.96 -2.84 17.50
CA SER A 113 -4.16 -3.76 16.68
C SER A 113 -4.59 -5.22 16.81
N SER A 114 -5.02 -5.64 18.01
CA SER A 114 -5.45 -7.00 18.32
C SER A 114 -6.50 -6.96 19.43
N ALA A 115 -7.35 -7.98 19.46
CA ALA A 115 -8.35 -8.12 20.51
C ALA A 115 -7.69 -8.33 21.89
N PHE A 116 -8.41 -7.96 22.95
CA PHE A 116 -8.07 -8.36 24.31
C PHE A 116 -8.27 -9.87 24.48
N SER A 117 -7.69 -10.46 25.53
CA SER A 117 -7.85 -11.91 25.78
C SER A 117 -9.32 -12.30 25.98
N SER A 118 -10.10 -11.39 26.56
CA SER A 118 -11.55 -11.47 26.69
C SER A 118 -12.14 -10.10 26.41
N ASP A 119 -13.33 -10.10 25.84
CA ASP A 119 -14.11 -8.89 25.59
C ASP A 119 -14.57 -8.27 26.92
N LEU A 120 -14.51 -6.95 26.98
CA LEU A 120 -14.91 -6.16 28.15
C LEU A 120 -16.41 -5.90 28.06
N VAL A 121 -17.18 -6.79 28.69
CA VAL A 121 -18.65 -6.70 28.76
C VAL A 121 -19.10 -5.64 29.76
N SER A 122 -18.29 -5.35 30.78
CA SER A 122 -18.56 -4.31 31.77
C SER A 122 -17.76 -3.04 31.51
N THR A 123 -18.30 -1.90 31.92
CA THR A 123 -17.68 -0.60 31.67
C THR A 123 -16.41 -0.42 32.49
N THR A 124 -15.27 -0.54 31.83
CA THR A 124 -13.96 -0.53 32.48
C THR A 124 -13.23 0.81 32.30
N PRO A 125 -12.54 1.31 33.33
CA PRO A 125 -11.63 2.42 33.16
C PRO A 125 -10.42 1.97 32.33
N PHE A 126 -9.84 2.91 31.59
CA PHE A 126 -8.65 2.64 30.78
C PHE A 126 -7.59 3.71 31.02
N TYR A 127 -6.36 3.34 30.68
CA TYR A 127 -5.21 4.21 30.67
C TYR A 127 -4.64 4.21 29.26
N PHE A 128 -3.87 5.24 28.93
CA PHE A 128 -3.14 5.29 27.68
C PHE A 128 -1.72 5.80 27.89
N ILE A 129 -0.83 5.38 27.02
CA ILE A 129 0.57 5.80 26.95
C ILE A 129 0.76 6.37 25.56
N LYS A 130 1.28 7.60 25.51
CA LYS A 130 1.55 8.27 24.24
C LYS A 130 2.67 7.56 23.51
N ALA A 131 2.50 7.39 22.20
CA ALA A 131 3.59 6.94 21.35
C ALA A 131 4.75 7.94 21.46
N PRO A 132 6.00 7.45 21.45
CA PRO A 132 7.13 8.34 21.23
C PRO A 132 6.93 9.07 19.90
N PRO A 133 7.32 10.35 19.78
CA PRO A 133 7.30 11.03 18.50
C PRO A 133 8.12 10.20 17.51
N GLN A 134 7.44 9.57 16.57
CA GLN A 134 8.11 8.96 15.42
C GLN A 134 8.67 10.11 14.58
N ASP A 135 9.86 9.93 14.02
CA ASP A 135 10.48 10.95 13.16
C ASP A 135 9.47 11.33 12.06
N GLU A 136 8.86 12.52 12.16
CA GLU A 136 7.82 13.03 11.24
C GLU A 136 8.26 12.91 9.77
N LEU A 137 9.59 12.92 9.56
CA LEU A 137 10.28 12.67 8.30
C LEU A 137 9.91 11.34 7.62
N GLN A 138 9.73 10.25 8.37
CA GLN A 138 9.43 8.94 7.78
C GLN A 138 7.98 8.86 7.28
N GLU A 139 7.03 9.45 8.03
CA GLU A 139 5.62 9.49 7.64
C GLU A 139 5.40 10.41 6.43
N GLU A 140 6.03 11.58 6.40
CA GLU A 140 5.99 12.48 5.24
C GLU A 140 6.58 11.82 3.99
N GLU A 141 7.69 11.10 4.12
CA GLU A 141 8.34 10.43 2.99
C GLU A 141 7.45 9.30 2.41
N GLU A 142 6.73 8.56 3.26
CA GLU A 142 5.77 7.55 2.80
C GLU A 142 4.54 8.16 2.11
N GLN A 143 4.01 9.25 2.66
CA GLN A 143 2.89 9.98 2.05
C GLN A 143 3.29 10.58 0.70
N GLU A 144 4.47 11.21 0.61
CA GLU A 144 5.00 11.71 -0.66
C GLU A 144 5.20 10.59 -1.68
N LYS A 145 5.74 9.44 -1.27
CA LYS A 145 5.91 8.27 -2.15
C LYS A 145 4.57 7.78 -2.67
N GLN A 146 3.53 7.73 -1.84
CA GLN A 146 2.18 7.37 -2.29
C GLN A 146 1.59 8.40 -3.27
N GLN A 147 1.71 9.70 -2.98
CA GLN A 147 1.21 10.74 -3.89
C GLN A 147 1.95 10.73 -5.23
N LYS A 148 3.28 10.55 -5.22
CA LYS A 148 4.09 10.43 -6.44
C LYS A 148 3.68 9.21 -7.26
N LYS A 149 3.42 8.06 -6.62
CA LYS A 149 2.88 6.87 -7.30
C LYS A 149 1.51 7.12 -7.93
N ARG A 150 0.57 7.72 -7.20
CA ARG A 150 -0.76 8.05 -7.73
C ARG A 150 -0.68 8.98 -8.95
N LYS A 151 0.12 10.05 -8.86
CA LYS A 151 0.36 10.96 -10.00
C LYS A 151 1.00 10.25 -11.19
N MET A 152 1.96 9.36 -10.96
CA MET A 152 2.58 8.55 -12.02
C MET A 152 1.57 7.60 -12.68
N ASP A 153 0.71 6.97 -11.88
CA ASP A 153 -0.34 6.06 -12.37
C ASP A 153 -1.39 6.83 -13.17
N GLU A 154 -1.77 8.04 -12.73
CA GLU A 154 -2.66 8.94 -13.46
C GLU A 154 -2.06 9.40 -14.80
N MET A 155 -0.78 9.81 -14.81
CA MET A 155 -0.05 10.14 -16.03
C MET A 155 0.09 8.93 -16.98
N THR A 156 0.32 7.74 -16.43
CA THR A 156 0.47 6.51 -17.21
C THR A 156 -0.86 5.99 -17.75
N ALA A 157 -1.98 6.30 -17.08
CA ALA A 157 -3.34 5.95 -17.49
C ALA A 157 -3.90 6.88 -18.60
N PHE A 158 -3.08 7.77 -19.15
CA PHE A 158 -3.42 8.57 -20.31
C PHE A 158 -3.73 7.66 -21.52
N GLY A 159 -5.02 7.55 -21.88
CA GLY A 159 -5.49 6.79 -23.05
C GLY A 159 -6.72 5.92 -22.84
N THR A 160 -7.16 5.66 -21.60
CA THR A 160 -8.41 4.91 -21.35
C THR A 160 -9.39 5.59 -20.41
N TYR A 161 -8.96 6.29 -19.35
CA TYR A 161 -9.88 6.89 -18.36
C TYR A 161 -9.41 8.22 -17.72
N ALA A 162 -8.31 8.82 -18.16
CA ALA A 162 -7.88 10.09 -17.60
C ALA A 162 -8.86 11.22 -17.98
N GLY A 163 -9.62 11.70 -16.99
CA GLY A 163 -10.54 12.83 -17.09
C GLY A 163 -9.86 14.21 -17.21
N GLY A 164 -8.60 14.26 -17.65
CA GLY A 164 -7.84 15.49 -17.83
C GLY A 164 -8.14 16.14 -19.19
N THR A 165 -8.36 17.45 -19.18
CA THR A 165 -8.49 18.35 -20.34
C THR A 165 -7.15 18.67 -21.02
N GLU A 166 -6.09 17.93 -20.69
CA GLU A 166 -4.74 18.20 -21.15
C GLU A 166 -4.46 17.56 -22.52
N LYS A 167 -3.72 18.31 -23.35
CA LYS A 167 -3.31 17.87 -24.69
C LYS A 167 -2.39 16.67 -24.57
N GLY A 168 -2.61 15.68 -25.41
CA GLY A 168 -1.87 14.41 -25.38
C GLY A 168 -1.11 14.13 -26.65
N GLY A 169 0.00 13.42 -26.51
CA GLY A 169 0.81 12.93 -27.63
C GLY A 169 0.60 11.47 -27.96
N GLN A 170 -0.30 10.73 -27.29
CA GLN A 170 -0.48 9.28 -27.51
C GLN A 170 -1.95 8.88 -27.52
N TYR A 171 -2.33 7.96 -28.42
CA TYR A 171 -3.64 7.31 -28.43
C TYR A 171 -3.51 5.79 -28.56
N THR A 172 -4.45 5.06 -27.95
CA THR A 172 -4.44 3.59 -27.95
C THR A 172 -5.69 3.04 -28.62
N TYR A 173 -5.55 2.08 -29.52
CA TYR A 173 -6.67 1.48 -30.26
C TYR A 173 -6.52 -0.04 -30.38
N ARG A 174 -7.61 -0.72 -30.78
CA ARG A 174 -7.65 -2.18 -30.90
C ARG A 174 -7.59 -2.59 -32.36
N VAL A 175 -6.67 -3.51 -32.67
CA VAL A 175 -6.50 -4.10 -34.01
C VAL A 175 -6.77 -5.59 -33.95
N LYS A 176 -7.53 -6.13 -34.90
CA LYS A 176 -7.78 -7.56 -35.01
C LYS A 176 -6.49 -8.27 -35.42
N LYS A 177 -6.03 -9.23 -34.63
CA LYS A 177 -4.86 -10.06 -34.97
C LYS A 177 -5.23 -10.98 -36.13
N SER A 178 -4.42 -10.97 -37.19
CA SER A 178 -4.53 -11.93 -38.28
C SER A 178 -4.07 -13.31 -37.80
N GLY A 179 -5.02 -14.18 -37.46
CA GLY A 179 -4.76 -15.55 -37.03
C GLY A 179 -6.04 -16.36 -36.87
N ALA A 180 -5.93 -17.70 -36.91
CA ALA A 180 -7.07 -18.63 -36.90
C ALA A 180 -8.01 -18.47 -35.69
N TYR A 181 -7.54 -17.89 -34.58
CA TYR A 181 -8.30 -17.68 -33.34
C TYR A 181 -8.71 -16.21 -33.08
N GLY A 182 -8.61 -15.31 -34.07
CA GLY A 182 -9.40 -14.07 -34.14
C GLY A 182 -9.40 -13.13 -32.92
N GLY A 183 -8.28 -12.92 -32.23
CA GLY A 183 -8.18 -12.01 -31.08
C GLY A 183 -7.95 -10.53 -31.43
N TYR A 184 -8.00 -9.64 -30.44
CA TYR A 184 -7.64 -8.22 -30.57
C TYR A 184 -6.31 -7.92 -29.87
N ALA A 185 -5.50 -7.03 -30.46
CA ALA A 185 -4.30 -6.44 -29.86
C ALA A 185 -4.57 -4.97 -29.51
N ILE A 186 -4.06 -4.49 -28.36
CA ILE A 186 -4.04 -3.06 -28.05
C ILE A 186 -2.74 -2.49 -28.61
N VAL A 187 -2.86 -1.55 -29.55
CA VAL A 187 -1.75 -0.81 -30.16
C VAL A 187 -1.73 0.59 -29.55
N LYS A 188 -0.53 1.09 -29.22
CA LYS A 188 -0.28 2.46 -28.79
C LYS A 188 0.43 3.18 -29.92
N GLU A 189 -0.11 4.31 -30.39
CA GLU A 189 0.50 5.16 -31.41
C GLU A 189 0.70 6.57 -30.84
N ASP A 190 1.84 7.17 -31.19
CA ASP A 190 2.16 8.55 -30.83
C ASP A 190 1.58 9.51 -31.88
N ALA A 191 0.81 10.49 -31.45
CA ALA A 191 0.47 11.65 -32.26
C ALA A 191 1.71 12.54 -32.32
N ASN A 192 2.29 12.71 -33.52
CA ASN A 192 3.46 13.56 -33.77
C ASN A 192 3.37 15.01 -33.24
N VAL A 193 2.17 15.46 -32.85
CA VAL A 193 1.89 16.78 -32.29
C VAL A 193 0.96 16.60 -31.09
N GLU A 194 1.15 17.39 -30.04
CA GLU A 194 0.22 17.46 -28.90
C GLU A 194 -1.16 17.92 -29.38
N ARG A 195 -2.14 17.03 -29.32
CA ARG A 195 -3.50 17.27 -29.81
C ARG A 195 -4.51 17.29 -28.68
N SER A 196 -5.65 17.93 -28.94
CA SER A 196 -6.75 17.93 -27.98
C SER A 196 -7.27 16.52 -27.77
N ARG A 197 -7.94 16.29 -26.63
CA ARG A 197 -8.53 14.98 -26.32
C ARG A 197 -9.54 14.54 -27.39
N GLU A 198 -10.32 15.48 -27.92
CA GLU A 198 -11.29 15.24 -28.99
C GLU A 198 -10.60 14.76 -30.28
N GLU A 199 -9.52 15.45 -30.68
CA GLU A 199 -8.73 15.06 -31.86
C GLU A 199 -8.06 13.68 -31.71
N LEU A 200 -7.59 13.33 -30.51
CA LEU A 200 -7.03 12.01 -30.22
C LEU A 200 -8.12 10.92 -30.26
N LEU A 201 -9.34 11.23 -29.79
CA LEU A 201 -10.49 10.33 -29.87
C LEU A 201 -10.93 10.12 -31.32
N ASP A 202 -10.95 11.16 -32.15
CA ASP A 202 -11.26 11.06 -33.58
C ASP A 202 -10.25 10.20 -34.34
N MET A 203 -8.94 10.39 -34.05
CA MET A 203 -7.90 9.53 -34.63
C MET A 203 -8.05 8.08 -34.20
N ARG A 204 -8.40 7.83 -32.93
CA ARG A 204 -8.69 6.48 -32.43
C ARG A 204 -9.93 5.88 -33.09
N ALA A 205 -10.99 6.65 -33.27
CA ALA A 205 -12.25 6.20 -33.88
C ALA A 205 -12.02 5.72 -35.32
N LYS A 206 -11.21 6.45 -36.10
CA LYS A 206 -10.80 6.07 -37.47
C LYS A 206 -10.01 4.76 -37.55
N LYS A 207 -9.33 4.37 -36.46
CA LYS A 207 -8.47 3.17 -36.39
C LYS A 207 -9.16 1.96 -35.77
N LYS A 208 -10.17 2.19 -34.92
CA LYS A 208 -10.97 1.13 -34.31
C LYS A 208 -11.97 0.65 -35.37
N GLY A 209 -11.95 -0.64 -35.70
CA GLY A 209 -12.99 -1.27 -36.51
C GLY A 209 -14.31 -1.37 -35.73
N ASP A 210 -14.89 -0.22 -35.39
CA ASP A 210 -16.21 -0.13 -34.78
C ASP A 210 -17.25 -0.19 -35.88
N ARG A 211 -18.28 -1.03 -35.72
CA ARG A 211 -19.33 -1.21 -36.74
C ARG A 211 -20.30 -0.02 -36.79
N HIS A 212 -20.19 0.89 -35.83
CA HIS A 212 -21.08 2.03 -35.63
C HIS A 212 -20.38 3.40 -35.64
N CYS A 213 -19.08 3.45 -35.87
CA CYS A 213 -18.41 4.69 -36.29
C CYS A 213 -18.17 4.58 -37.80
N MET A 214 -18.97 5.31 -38.59
CA MET A 214 -18.68 5.57 -40.00
C MET A 214 -17.50 6.52 -40.14
#